data_AF-A0A194Q5H8-F1
#
_entry.id   AF-A0A194Q5H8-F1
#
_cell.length_a   1.000
_cell.length_b   1.000
_cell.length_c   1.000
_cell.angle_alpha   90.00
_cell.angle_beta   90.00
_cell.angle_gamma   90.00
#
_symmetry.space_group_name_H-M   'P 1'
#
loop_
_entity.id
_entity.type
_entity.pdbx_description
1 polymer ?
#
loop_
_entity_poly.entity_id
_entity_poly.type
_entity_poly.pdbx_seq_one_letter_code
_entity_poly.pdbx_strand_id
1 'polypeptide(L)' 'GAGGGGMFGDVNISAILDSFSISYDKRVRPNYGGPPVEVGVTMYVLSISSLSEVKMVSYFQSNIKDTTHT' A
#
# COMPACT_ATOMS: atom_id res chain seq x y z
N GLY A 1 14.35 44.21 13.18
CA GLY A 1 15.18 43.36 12.30
C GLY A 1 14.87 41.91 12.59
N ALA A 2 14.68 41.13 11.53
CA ALA A 2 14.68 39.67 11.45
C ALA A 2 14.01 38.88 12.59
N GLY A 3 12.73 38.54 12.41
CA GLY A 3 12.09 37.42 13.09
C GLY A 3 12.40 36.13 12.33
N GLY A 4 13.20 35.26 12.93
CA GLY A 4 13.47 33.92 12.40
C GLY A 4 12.23 33.05 12.48
N GLY A 5 11.45 33.01 11.39
CA GLY A 5 10.47 31.96 11.16
C GLY A 5 11.21 30.68 10.77
N GLY A 6 10.96 29.59 11.49
CA GLY A 6 11.59 28.30 11.24
C GLY A 6 11.45 27.86 9.78
N MET A 7 12.49 27.20 9.26
CA MET A 7 12.67 26.75 7.87
C MET A 7 11.61 25.75 7.34
N PHE A 8 10.50 25.54 8.05
CA PHE A 8 9.39 24.71 7.62
C PHE A 8 8.11 25.51 7.82
N GLY A 9 7.76 26.34 6.83
CA GLY A 9 6.39 26.86 6.72
C GLY A 9 5.41 25.68 6.63
N ASP A 10 4.16 25.89 7.06
CA ASP A 10 3.13 24.86 7.10
C ASP A 10 3.13 24.03 5.81
N VAL A 11 3.51 22.75 5.92
CA VAL A 11 3.58 21.86 4.77
C VAL A 11 2.17 21.70 4.22
N ASN A 12 1.93 22.19 3.01
CA ASN A 12 0.66 22.01 2.34
C ASN A 12 0.57 20.57 1.81
N ILE A 13 -0.02 19.69 2.63
CA ILE A 13 -0.20 18.27 2.30
C ILE A 13 -1.07 18.09 1.03
N SER A 14 -2.06 18.96 0.80
CA SER A 14 -2.91 18.88 -0.39
C SER A 14 -2.11 19.07 -1.68
N ALA A 15 -1.21 20.06 -1.71
CA ALA A 15 -0.34 20.28 -2.86
C ALA A 15 0.56 19.07 -3.16
N ILE A 16 0.98 18.34 -2.12
CA ILE A 16 1.76 17.10 -2.28
C ILE A 16 0.88 15.98 -2.86
N LEU A 17 -0.33 15.77 -2.34
CA LEU A 17 -1.25 14.73 -2.84
C LEU A 17 -1.68 14.99 -4.30
N ASP A 18 -1.86 16.24 -4.68
CA ASP A 18 -2.18 16.63 -6.06
C ASP A 18 -1.03 16.26 -7.01
N SER A 19 0.22 16.49 -6.59
CA SER A 19 1.41 16.17 -7.38
C SER A 19 1.59 14.67 -7.64
N PHE A 20 1.17 13.81 -6.71
CA PHE A 20 1.18 12.36 -6.91
C PHE A 20 0.05 11.87 -7.82
N SER A 21 -1.05 12.61 -7.90
CA SER A 21 -2.29 12.13 -8.53
C SER A 21 -2.49 12.62 -9.96
N ILE A 22 -1.99 13.80 -10.33
CA ILE A 22 -2.29 14.48 -11.60
C ILE A 22 -1.93 13.65 -12.85
N SER A 23 -0.81 12.94 -12.84
CA SER A 23 -0.30 12.18 -14.00
C SER A 23 -0.27 10.67 -13.79
N TYR A 24 -0.79 10.19 -12.67
CA TYR A 24 -0.75 8.77 -12.32
C TYR A 24 -1.89 7.99 -12.98
N ASP A 25 -1.56 7.10 -13.92
CA ASP A 25 -2.53 6.14 -14.47
C ASP A 25 -2.50 4.82 -13.69
N LYS A 26 -3.45 4.65 -12.77
CA LYS A 26 -3.57 3.45 -11.91
C LYS A 26 -3.81 2.13 -12.68
N ARG A 27 -4.15 2.18 -13.96
CA ARG A 27 -4.38 0.96 -14.77
C ARG A 27 -3.07 0.34 -15.24
N VAL A 28 -2.00 1.12 -15.24
CA VAL A 28 -0.68 0.71 -15.69
C VAL A 28 0.13 0.27 -14.47
N ARG A 29 0.57 -0.99 -14.44
CA ARG A 29 1.45 -1.46 -13.37
C ARG A 29 2.76 -0.65 -13.36
N PRO A 30 3.43 -0.48 -12.21
CA PRO A 30 4.77 0.07 -12.19
C PRO A 30 5.70 -0.75 -13.10
N ASN A 31 6.72 -0.09 -13.66
CA ASN A 31 7.68 -0.68 -14.61
C ASN A 31 7.03 -1.36 -15.83
N TYR A 32 5.91 -0.82 -16.33
CA TYR A 32 5.28 -1.32 -17.55
C TYR A 32 6.23 -1.22 -18.75
N GLY A 33 6.45 -2.36 -19.44
CA GLY A 33 7.44 -2.47 -20.53
C GLY A 33 8.88 -2.75 -20.07
N GLY A 34 9.16 -2.73 -18.77
CA GLY A 34 10.43 -3.09 -18.16
C GLY A 34 10.37 -4.42 -17.38
N PRO A 35 11.31 -4.65 -16.44
CA PRO A 35 11.33 -5.82 -15.58
C PRO A 35 10.04 -5.97 -14.74
N PRO A 36 9.67 -7.19 -14.33
CA PRO A 36 8.56 -7.42 -13.41
C PRO A 36 8.74 -6.68 -12.07
N VAL A 37 7.62 -6.28 -11.46
CA VAL A 37 7.61 -5.74 -10.09
C VAL A 37 7.63 -6.88 -9.09
N GLU A 38 8.50 -6.80 -8.10
CA GLU A 38 8.51 -7.72 -6.97
C GLU A 38 7.41 -7.36 -5.97
N VAL A 39 6.60 -8.36 -5.60
CA VAL A 39 5.52 -8.22 -4.63
C VAL A 39 5.83 -9.10 -3.42
N GLY A 40 6.07 -8.47 -2.28
CA GLY A 40 6.20 -9.16 -1.01
C GLY A 40 4.83 -9.32 -0.37
N VAL A 41 4.44 -10.56 -0.08
CA VAL A 41 3.14 -10.88 0.55
C VAL A 41 3.38 -11.49 1.92
N THR A 42 2.70 -10.98 2.94
CA THR A 42 2.69 -11.55 4.29
C THR A 42 1.27 -11.76 4.78
N MET A 43 1.01 -12.93 5.34
CA MET A 43 -0.26 -13.27 5.96
C MET A 43 -0.07 -13.51 7.45
N TYR A 44 -0.87 -12.83 8.27
CA TYR A 44 -0.98 -13.11 9.69
C TYR A 44 -2.35 -13.73 9.98
N VAL A 45 -2.36 -15.03 10.31
CA VAL A 45 -3.58 -15.75 10.66
C VAL A 45 -3.95 -15.41 12.10
N LEU A 46 -5.14 -14.86 12.28
CA LEU A 46 -5.67 -14.48 13.58
C LEU A 46 -6.38 -15.66 14.25
N SER A 47 -7.21 -16.37 13.48
CA SER A 47 -7.95 -17.53 13.98
C SER A 47 -8.42 -18.41 12.82
N ILE A 48 -8.62 -19.69 13.11
CA ILE A 48 -9.33 -20.63 12.24
C ILE A 48 -10.68 -20.90 12.92
N SER A 49 -11.78 -20.54 12.26
CA SER A 49 -13.11 -20.57 12.86
C SER A 49 -13.85 -21.89 12.62
N SER A 50 -13.62 -22.54 11.47
CA SER A 50 -14.19 -23.86 11.20
C SER A 50 -13.44 -24.62 10.11
N LEU A 51 -13.50 -25.95 10.19
CA LEU A 51 -12.98 -26.88 9.19
C LEU A 51 -14.08 -27.88 8.84
N SER A 52 -14.38 -28.02 7.56
CA SER A 52 -15.28 -29.05 7.06
C SER A 52 -14.50 -30.04 6.22
N GLU A 53 -14.26 -31.24 6.75
CA GLU A 53 -13.55 -32.32 6.05
C GLU A 53 -14.35 -32.84 4.85
N VAL A 54 -15.67 -32.99 5.02
CA VAL A 54 -16.56 -33.46 3.95
C VAL A 54 -16.65 -32.46 2.81
N LYS A 55 -16.65 -31.15 3.11
CA LYS A 55 -16.75 -30.08 2.09
C LYS A 55 -15.38 -29.60 1.60
N MET A 56 -14.29 -30.02 2.24
CA MET A 56 -12.92 -29.58 1.96
C MET A 56 -12.74 -28.06 2.03
N VAL A 57 -13.38 -27.41 3.02
CA VAL A 57 -13.29 -25.95 3.21
C VAL A 57 -12.90 -25.63 4.64
N SER A 58 -11.97 -24.68 4.80
CA SER A 58 -11.67 -24.04 6.07
C SER A 58 -11.98 -22.55 5.99
N TYR A 59 -12.49 -22.01 7.09
CA TYR A 59 -12.68 -20.58 7.27
C TYR A 59 -11.69 -20.08 8.30
N PHE A 60 -10.90 -19.08 7.93
CA PHE A 60 -9.95 -18.44 8.82
C PHE A 60 -9.98 -16.93 8.61
N GLN A 61 -9.70 -16.20 9.67
CA GLN A 61 -9.54 -14.76 9.64
C GLN A 61 -8.05 -14.44 9.60
N SER A 62 -7.64 -13.57 8.68
CA SER A 62 -6.25 -13.14 8.56
C SER A 62 -6.14 -11.67 8.19
N ASN A 63 -5.02 -11.07 8.57
CA ASN A 63 -4.57 -9.80 8.00
C ASN A 63 -3.59 -10.11 6.86
N ILE A 64 -3.91 -9.63 5.66
CA ILE A 64 -3.05 -9.74 4.48
C ILE A 64 -2.41 -8.37 4.24
N LYS A 65 -1.09 -8.37 4.02
CA LYS A 65 -0.33 -7.18 3.65
C LYS A 65 0.52 -7.48 2.43
N ASP A 66 0.43 -6.59 1.46
CA ASP A 66 1.25 -6.61 0.25
C ASP A 66 2.16 -5.38 0.23
N THR A 67 3.40 -5.56 -0.20
CA THR A 67 4.37 -4.48 -0.39
C THR A 67 5.00 -4.61 -1.78
N THR A 68 5.25 -3.47 -2.41
CA THR A 68 5.94 -3.38 -3.70
C THR A 68 6.99 -2.31 -3.60
N HIS A 69 8.20 -2.60 -4.05
CA HIS A 69 9.24 -1.60 -4.22
C HIS A 69 9.23 -1.15 -5.68
N THR A 70 9.02 0.15 -5.90
CA THR A 70 9.08 0.81 -7.20
C THR A 70 10.41 1.51 -7.36
#